data_AF-D1P386-F1
#
_entry.id   AF-D1P386-F1
#
_cell.length_a   1.000
_cell.length_b   1.000
_cell.length_c   1.000
_cell.angle_alpha   90.00
_cell.angle_beta   90.00
_cell.angle_gamma   90.00
#
_symmetry.space_group_name_H-M   'P 1'
#
loop_
_entity.id
_entity.type
_entity.pdbx_description
1 polymer ?
#
loop_
_entity_poly.entity_id
_entity_poly.type
_entity_poly.pdbx_seq_one_letter_code
_entity_poly.pdbx_strand_id
1 'polypeptide(L)' 'MLRTIEKITYRNGFLLNGEPADREKIEDVFEGRRAAALSVWEQYEQQKQKLLSKKLTPEQYQNACRDIAKALGV' A
#
# COMPACT_ATOMS: atom_id res chain seq x y z
N MET A 1 0.06 12.89 9.06
CA MET A 1 -1.07 11.92 9.05
C MET A 1 -1.42 11.64 7.59
N LEU A 2 -1.38 10.38 7.18
CA LEU A 2 -1.71 9.97 5.81
C LEU A 2 -3.21 10.09 5.56
N ARG A 3 -3.60 11.03 4.71
CA ARG A 3 -4.99 11.27 4.34
C ARG A 3 -5.34 10.35 3.17
N THR A 4 -5.76 9.12 3.48
CA THR A 4 -6.25 8.13 2.51
C THR A 4 -7.47 8.59 1.70
N ILE A 5 -8.04 9.74 2.05
CA ILE A 5 -9.24 10.34 1.43
C ILE A 5 -8.87 11.21 0.21
N GLU A 6 -7.59 11.62 0.08
CA GLU A 6 -7.22 12.56 -0.97
C GLU A 6 -7.28 11.89 -2.36
N LYS A 7 -7.79 12.59 -3.38
CA LYS A 7 -7.87 12.08 -4.75
C LYS A 7 -6.95 12.88 -5.66
N ILE A 8 -5.91 12.25 -6.17
CA ILE A 8 -5.03 12.87 -7.17
C ILE A 8 -5.56 12.52 -8.56
N THR A 9 -5.77 13.52 -9.40
CA THR A 9 -6.14 13.35 -10.82
C THR A 9 -5.14 14.08 -11.71
N TYR A 10 -4.74 13.46 -12.82
CA TYR A 10 -3.69 13.96 -13.72
C TYR A 10 -4.24 14.45 -15.07
N ARG A 11 -5.56 14.65 -15.19
CA ARG A 11 -6.21 15.04 -16.45
C ARG A 11 -6.17 16.56 -16.59
N ASN A 12 -5.42 17.05 -17.58
CA ASN A 12 -5.22 18.49 -17.87
C ASN A 12 -4.49 19.26 -16.74
N GLY A 13 -3.52 18.62 -16.09
CA GLY A 13 -2.80 19.18 -14.96
C GLY A 13 -3.02 18.34 -13.69
N PHE A 14 -2.43 18.81 -12.60
CA PHE A 14 -2.54 18.17 -11.30
C PHE A 14 -3.78 18.70 -10.56
N LEU A 15 -4.66 17.78 -10.17
CA LEU A 15 -5.81 18.08 -9.33
C LEU A 15 -5.69 17.29 -8.02
N LEU A 16 -5.81 17.98 -6.90
CA LEU A 16 -5.94 17.39 -5.57
C LEU A 16 -7.37 17.59 -5.09
N ASN A 17 -8.11 16.50 -4.88
CA ASN A 17 -9.53 16.52 -4.49
C ASN A 17 -10.45 17.26 -5.47
N GLY A 18 -10.07 17.32 -6.75
CA GLY A 18 -10.83 18.02 -7.79
C GLY A 18 -10.45 19.49 -7.97
N GLU A 19 -9.56 20.02 -7.12
CA GLU A 19 -9.05 21.40 -7.23
C GLU A 19 -7.65 21.42 -7.88
N PRO A 20 -7.33 22.42 -8.71
CA PRO A 20 -6.00 22.59 -9.27
C PRO A 20 -4.94 22.65 -8.17
N ALA A 21 -3.87 21.87 -8.33
CA ALA A 21 -2.79 21.80 -7.38
C ALA A 21 -1.44 21.92 -8.09
N ASP A 22 -0.47 22.48 -7.38
CA ASP A 22 0.92 22.50 -7.84
C ASP A 22 1.55 21.12 -7.66
N ARG A 23 2.59 20.85 -8.45
CA ARG A 23 3.31 19.58 -8.40
C ARG A 23 3.81 19.24 -7.00
N GLU A 24 4.35 20.22 -6.27
CA GLU A 24 4.89 20.03 -4.92
C GLU A 24 3.86 19.44 -3.95
N LYS A 25 2.61 19.93 -4.00
CA LYS A 25 1.51 19.43 -3.17
C LYS A 25 1.11 18.01 -3.54
N ILE A 26 1.16 17.65 -4.82
CA ILE A 26 0.91 16.28 -5.27
C ILE A 26 2.03 15.35 -4.84
N GLU A 27 3.28 15.81 -4.96
CA GLU A 27 4.48 15.02 -4.67
C GLU A 27 4.51 14.62 -3.19
N ASP A 28 4.20 15.53 -2.27
CA ASP A 28 4.09 15.21 -0.84
C ASP A 28 3.02 14.15 -0.55
N VAL A 29 1.84 14.27 -1.17
CA VAL A 29 0.74 13.31 -0.99
C VAL A 29 1.10 11.96 -1.61
N PHE A 30 1.78 11.96 -2.75
CA PHE A 30 2.22 10.75 -3.44
C PHE A 30 3.31 10.02 -2.65
N GLU A 31 4.37 10.72 -2.22
CA GLU A 31 5.46 10.15 -1.44
C GLU A 31 4.96 9.62 -0.09
N GLY A 32 4.02 10.32 0.54
CA GLY A 32 3.33 9.81 1.71
C GLY A 32 2.66 8.45 1.45
N ARG A 33 1.87 8.34 0.36
CA ARG A 33 1.20 7.07 0.00
C ARG A 33 2.19 5.98 -0.33
N ARG A 34 3.25 6.33 -1.05
CA ARG A 34 4.31 5.41 -1.43
C ARG A 34 5.01 4.86 -0.19
N ALA A 35 5.37 5.71 0.77
CA ALA A 35 5.97 5.28 2.03
C ALA A 35 5.03 4.35 2.83
N ALA A 36 3.73 4.67 2.88
CA ALA A 36 2.73 3.83 3.53
C ALA A 36 2.62 2.44 2.86
N ALA A 37 2.51 2.42 1.53
CA ALA A 37 2.40 1.20 0.75
C ALA A 37 3.66 0.34 0.87
N LEU A 38 4.85 0.96 0.86
CA LEU A 38 6.12 0.28 1.09
C LEU A 38 6.19 -0.33 2.48
N SER A 39 5.75 0.39 3.51
CA SER A 39 5.72 -0.15 4.88
C SER A 39 4.78 -1.35 5.01
N VAL A 40 3.60 -1.31 4.41
CA VAL A 40 2.67 -2.45 4.38
C VAL A 40 3.26 -3.63 3.60
N TRP A 41 3.92 -3.36 2.47
CA TRP A 41 4.59 -4.39 1.68
C TRP A 41 5.75 -5.04 2.45
N GLU A 42 6.57 -4.27 3.15
CA GLU A 42 7.62 -4.80 4.02
C GLU A 42 7.05 -5.71 5.11
N GLN A 43 5.96 -5.29 5.77
CA GLN A 43 5.29 -6.12 6.78
C GLN A 43 4.76 -7.42 6.17
N TYR A 44 4.19 -7.36 4.97
CA TYR A 44 3.71 -8.53 4.25
C TYR A 44 4.86 -9.52 3.97
N GLU A 45 5.96 -9.04 3.39
CA GLU A 45 7.12 -9.89 3.06
C GLU A 45 7.78 -10.47 4.31
N GLN A 46 7.92 -9.70 5.40
CA GLN A 46 8.43 -10.23 6.67
C GLN A 46 7.56 -11.37 7.21
N GLN A 47 6.23 -11.26 7.15
CA GLN A 47 5.33 -12.33 7.59
C GLN A 47 5.40 -13.54 6.67
N LYS A 48 5.52 -13.33 5.35
CA LYS A 48 5.67 -14.39 4.36
C LYS A 48 6.97 -15.17 4.54
N GLN A 49 8.08 -14.51 4.90
CA GLN A 49 9.33 -15.19 5.28
C GLN A 49 9.14 -16.10 6.50
N LYS A 50 8.35 -15.68 7.49
CA LYS A 50 8.00 -16.54 8.63
C LYS A 50 7.17 -17.76 8.20
N LEU A 51 6.33 -17.65 7.18
CA LEU A 51 5.56 -18.78 6.65
C LEU A 51 6.45 -19.81 5.93
N LEU A 52 7.48 -19.36 5.21
CA LEU A 52 8.43 -20.26 4.54
C LEU A 52 9.14 -21.20 5.53
N SER A 53 9.36 -20.74 6.77
CA SER A 53 9.94 -21.58 7.82
C SER A 53 9.02 -22.71 8.32
N LYS A 54 7.71 -22.66 8.03
CA LYS A 54 6.69 -23.55 8.63
C LYS A 54 6.40 -24.85 7.86
N LYS A 55 7.16 -25.19 6.79
CA LYS A 55 6.95 -26.40 5.96
C LYS A 55 5.47 -26.64 5.59
N LEU A 56 4.79 -25.59 5.15
CA LEU A 56 3.38 -25.63 4.76
C LEU A 56 3.21 -26.30 3.39
N THR A 57 2.04 -26.91 3.16
CA THR A 57 1.64 -27.29 1.80
C THR A 57 1.35 -26.03 0.97
N PRO A 58 1.40 -26.10 -0.37
CA PRO A 58 1.11 -24.94 -1.22
C PRO A 58 -0.24 -24.28 -0.93
N GLU A 59 -1.28 -25.08 -0.65
CA GLU A 59 -2.63 -24.58 -0.34
C GLU A 59 -2.69 -23.87 1.02
N GLN A 60 -2.06 -24.43 2.05
CA GLN A 60 -1.95 -23.80 3.36
C GLN A 60 -1.14 -22.51 3.31
N TYR A 61 -0.06 -22.49 2.53
CA TYR A 61 0.75 -21.31 2.30
C TYR A 61 -0.07 -20.20 1.62
N GLN A 62 -0.86 -20.54 0.60
CA GLN A 62 -1.71 -19.58 -0.11
C GLN A 62 -2.79 -19.00 0.81
N ASN A 63 -3.44 -19.84 1.63
CA ASN A 63 -4.43 -19.37 2.60
C ASN A 63 -3.79 -18.46 3.65
N ALA A 64 -2.63 -18.83 4.20
CA ALA A 64 -1.91 -17.99 5.15
C ALA A 64 -1.48 -16.65 4.52
N CYS A 65 -1.08 -16.63 3.25
CA CYS A 65 -0.78 -15.38 2.54
C CYS A 65 -2.02 -14.48 2.38
N ARG A 66 -3.21 -15.06 2.15
CA ARG A 66 -4.48 -14.31 2.10
C ARG A 66 -4.84 -13.75 3.48
N ASP A 67 -4.61 -14.50 4.54
CA ASP A 67 -4.87 -14.04 5.91
C ASP A 67 -3.96 -12.87 6.29
N ILE A 68 -2.69 -12.91 5.91
CA ILE A 68 -1.74 -11.80 6.09
C ILE A 68 -2.22 -10.56 5.32
N ALA A 69 -2.60 -10.71 4.04
CA ALA A 69 -3.09 -9.60 3.22
C ALA A 69 -4.35 -8.95 3.85
N LYS A 70 -5.30 -9.80 4.28
CA LYS A 70 -6.52 -9.35 4.96
C LYS A 70 -6.22 -8.62 6.28
N ALA A 71 -5.26 -9.09 7.08
CA ALA A 71 -4.85 -8.45 8.32
C ALA A 71 -4.18 -7.08 8.09
N LEU A 72 -3.47 -6.93 6.96
CA LEU A 72 -2.85 -5.68 6.53
C LEU A 72 -3.82 -4.74 5.80
N GLY A 73 -5.05 -5.19 5.51
CA GLY A 73 -6.07 -4.40 4.81
C GLY A 73 -5.80 -4.21 3.32
N VAL A 74 -5.11 -5.17 2.69
CA VAL A 74 -4.74 -5.20 1.26
C VAL A 74 -5.53 -6.26 0.51
#